data_AF-A0A9N9WH21-F1
#
_entry.id   AF-A0A9N9WH21-F1
#
_cell.length_a   1.000
_cell.length_b   1.000
_cell.length_c   1.000
_cell.angle_alpha   90.00
_cell.angle_beta   90.00
_cell.angle_gamma   90.00
#
_symmetry.space_group_name_H-M   'P 1'
#
loop_
_entity.id
_entity.type
_entity.pdbx_description
1 polymer ?
#
loop_
_entity_poly.entity_id
_entity_poly.type
_entity_poly.pdbx_seq_one_letter_code
_entity_poly.pdbx_strand_id
1 'polypeptide(L)'
;MRYITIVCVFSIIVSVAQFKVFRKCCPKNQSLIKLSSLDKNSRDKYECIDYDRHLSEYKEVSLNSDLVVNQNVIIDNGIPQKCNFSAIEQFGEYFNASTDRDICYDRIITEINNGMIIRSSNLSITMLKCDGFEFMSRNKLKVQSIVKCCPRDQVYDSEYHLCRKSHEFKEEWLIRQLRLNISDIFFIANMMNCSRDEYSVEIKEGIYRLALIKRALRITTENGDDEYYIKWGSWCVDQDYMSRRLLARVCTRDCFEFNAYCMRKCCPIGEHISRYDTRSFSCTQNSDDRFLFNLSSYIEPLRRKKGDIGGEY
;
A
#
# COMPACT_ATOMS: atom_id res chain seq x y z
N MET A 1 -13.33 -69.36 30.30
CA MET A 1 -13.55 -67.98 29.82
C MET A 1 -12.34 -67.57 29.01
N ARG A 2 -12.50 -67.28 27.71
CA ARG A 2 -11.41 -66.82 26.83
C ARG A 2 -11.47 -65.30 26.77
N TYR A 3 -10.40 -64.63 27.23
CA TYR A 3 -10.28 -63.17 27.13
C TYR A 3 -9.82 -62.79 25.72
N ILE A 4 -10.67 -62.07 25.00
CA ILE A 4 -10.31 -61.44 23.72
C ILE A 4 -9.59 -60.14 24.06
N THR A 5 -8.31 -60.07 23.73
CA THR A 5 -7.52 -58.84 23.86
C THR A 5 -7.71 -58.03 22.58
N ILE A 6 -8.47 -56.94 22.66
CA ILE A 6 -8.64 -56.00 21.55
C ILE A 6 -7.46 -55.03 21.58
N VAL A 7 -6.56 -55.14 20.62
CA VAL A 7 -5.47 -54.19 20.41
C VAL A 7 -5.99 -53.05 19.54
N CYS A 8 -6.34 -51.92 20.15
CA CYS A 8 -6.66 -50.70 19.42
C CYS A 8 -5.37 -50.06 18.91
N VAL A 9 -5.08 -50.23 17.62
CA VAL A 9 -4.02 -49.50 16.92
C VAL A 9 -4.52 -48.08 16.66
N PHE A 10 -4.10 -47.12 17.50
CA PHE A 10 -4.29 -45.71 17.23
C PHE A 10 -3.33 -45.27 16.12
N SER A 11 -3.81 -45.29 14.88
CA SER A 11 -3.13 -44.61 13.77
C SER A 11 -3.26 -43.11 13.97
N ILE A 12 -2.20 -42.47 14.46
CA ILE A 12 -2.09 -41.00 14.44
C ILE A 12 -1.94 -40.60 12.98
N ILE A 13 -3.04 -40.21 12.33
CA ILE A 13 -2.98 -39.49 11.07
C ILE A 13 -2.43 -38.11 11.40
N VAL A 14 -1.11 -37.93 11.32
CA VAL A 14 -0.50 -36.61 11.26
C VAL A 14 -0.97 -36.00 9.95
N SER A 15 -2.04 -35.20 10.01
CA SER A 15 -2.41 -34.32 8.91
C SER A 15 -1.24 -33.36 8.71
N VAL A 16 -0.39 -33.65 7.73
CA VAL A 16 0.62 -32.72 7.27
C VAL A 16 -0.16 -31.51 6.75
N ALA A 17 -0.20 -30.44 7.53
CA ALA A 17 -0.80 -29.19 7.09
C ALA A 17 -0.14 -28.83 5.76
N GLN A 18 -0.91 -28.88 4.67
CA GLN A 18 -0.43 -28.43 3.37
C GLN A 18 -0.26 -26.92 3.44
N PHE A 19 0.96 -26.47 3.69
CA PHE A 19 1.31 -25.07 3.58
C PHE A 19 1.08 -24.60 2.14
N LYS A 20 0.40 -23.46 1.98
CA LYS A 20 0.25 -22.82 0.68
C LYS A 20 1.55 -22.08 0.35
N VAL A 21 2.00 -22.12 -0.90
CA VAL A 21 3.24 -21.45 -1.33
C VAL A 21 2.89 -20.23 -2.18
N PHE A 22 3.40 -19.07 -1.79
CA PHE A 22 3.35 -17.85 -2.59
C PHE A 22 4.70 -17.59 -3.23
N ARG A 23 4.71 -17.36 -4.55
CA ARG A 23 5.95 -17.06 -5.28
C ARG A 23 6.13 -15.56 -5.49
N LYS A 24 7.07 -14.97 -4.76
CA LYS A 24 7.53 -13.59 -4.97
C LYS A 24 8.61 -13.57 -6.05
N CYS A 25 8.60 -12.60 -6.96
CA CYS A 25 9.65 -12.55 -7.99
C CYS A 25 11.02 -12.23 -7.39
N CYS A 26 11.09 -11.24 -6.50
CA CYS A 26 12.33 -10.80 -5.89
C CYS A 26 12.42 -11.13 -4.39
N PRO A 27 13.62 -11.40 -3.85
CA PRO A 27 13.85 -11.56 -2.41
C PRO A 27 13.39 -10.36 -1.55
N LYS A 28 13.41 -10.52 -0.22
CA LYS A 28 12.90 -9.53 0.75
C LYS A 28 13.53 -8.12 0.63
N ASN A 29 14.80 -8.02 0.24
CA ASN A 29 15.50 -6.73 0.10
C ASN A 29 15.72 -6.31 -1.35
N GLN A 30 15.00 -6.96 -2.28
CA GLN A 30 15.09 -6.66 -3.70
C GLN A 30 13.73 -6.26 -4.24
N SER A 31 13.75 -5.46 -5.29
CA SER A 31 12.55 -4.99 -5.98
C SER A 31 12.64 -5.30 -7.46
N LEU A 32 11.49 -5.59 -8.07
CA LEU A 32 11.40 -5.86 -9.48
C LEU A 32 11.46 -4.55 -10.27
N ILE A 33 12.28 -4.51 -11.31
CA ILE A 33 12.31 -3.44 -12.30
C ILE A 33 12.01 -3.98 -13.69
N LYS A 34 11.48 -3.11 -14.54
CA LYS A 34 11.29 -3.38 -15.96
C LYS A 34 12.35 -2.64 -16.76
N LEU A 35 13.00 -3.32 -17.69
CA LEU A 35 13.98 -2.77 -18.61
C LEU A 35 13.41 -2.83 -20.03
N SER A 36 13.20 -1.66 -20.62
CA SER A 36 12.64 -1.46 -21.96
C SER A 36 13.72 -0.90 -22.89
N SER A 37 13.84 -1.45 -24.10
CA SER A 37 14.85 -1.08 -25.10
C SER A 37 14.21 -0.45 -26.35
N LEU A 38 14.95 0.42 -27.06
CA LEU A 38 14.54 1.10 -28.29
C LEU A 38 14.12 0.15 -29.41
N ASP A 39 14.68 -1.06 -29.44
CA ASP A 39 14.30 -2.04 -30.42
C ASP A 39 12.88 -2.51 -30.14
N LYS A 40 11.93 -2.13 -31.02
CA LYS A 40 10.53 -2.60 -30.97
C LYS A 40 10.41 -4.13 -31.01
N ASN A 41 11.47 -4.82 -31.41
CA ASN A 41 11.57 -6.28 -31.43
C ASN A 41 12.28 -6.87 -30.20
N SER A 42 12.91 -6.03 -29.36
CA SER A 42 13.47 -6.44 -28.08
C SER A 42 12.33 -6.61 -27.07
N ARG A 43 12.36 -7.73 -26.34
CA ARG A 43 11.35 -8.02 -25.33
C ARG A 43 11.70 -7.31 -24.04
N ASP A 44 10.68 -6.87 -23.32
CA ASP A 44 10.81 -6.35 -21.97
C ASP A 44 11.59 -7.35 -21.10
N LYS A 45 12.60 -6.86 -20.41
CA LYS A 45 13.40 -7.65 -19.47
C LYS A 45 13.04 -7.25 -18.04
N TYR A 46 13.01 -8.23 -17.15
CA TYR A 46 12.68 -8.03 -15.74
C TYR A 46 13.85 -8.47 -14.88
N GLU A 47 14.24 -7.62 -13.92
CA GLU A 47 15.38 -7.88 -13.04
C GLU A 47 15.06 -7.49 -11.60
N CYS A 48 15.66 -8.19 -10.65
CA CYS A 48 15.59 -7.84 -9.24
C CYS A 48 16.82 -7.03 -8.86
N ILE A 49 16.61 -5.82 -8.34
CA ILE A 49 17.69 -4.94 -7.89
C ILE A 49 17.71 -4.85 -6.36
N ASP A 50 18.92 -4.83 -5.80
CA ASP A 50 19.17 -4.57 -4.38
C ASP A 50 19.12 -3.06 -4.12
N TYR A 51 18.11 -2.64 -3.36
CA TYR A 51 17.88 -1.23 -3.10
C TYR A 51 19.03 -0.60 -2.31
N ASP A 52 19.60 -1.33 -1.34
CA ASP A 52 20.64 -0.79 -0.47
C ASP A 52 21.91 -0.43 -1.24
N ARG A 53 22.17 -1.15 -2.34
CA ARG A 53 23.33 -0.94 -3.20
C ARG A 53 23.12 0.13 -4.27
N HIS A 54 21.89 0.32 -4.71
CA HIS A 54 21.55 1.24 -5.82
C HIS A 54 20.76 2.48 -5.39
N LEU A 55 20.60 2.69 -4.07
CA LEU A 55 19.96 3.84 -3.43
C LEU A 55 20.35 5.21 -4.02
N SER A 56 21.62 5.36 -4.43
CA SER A 56 22.14 6.60 -5.02
C SER A 56 21.65 6.87 -6.44
N GLU A 57 21.33 5.81 -7.19
CA GLU A 57 20.88 5.88 -8.60
C GLU A 57 19.35 6.07 -8.69
N TYR A 58 18.62 5.60 -7.67
CA TYR A 58 17.15 5.59 -7.65
C TYR A 58 16.56 6.40 -6.48
N LYS A 59 17.20 7.51 -6.07
CA LYS A 59 16.82 8.34 -4.91
C LYS A 59 15.35 8.79 -4.88
N GLU A 60 14.69 8.86 -6.04
CA GLU A 60 13.29 9.27 -6.18
C GLU A 60 12.28 8.11 -6.13
N VAL A 61 12.75 6.87 -6.07
CA VAL A 61 11.89 5.70 -5.99
C VAL A 61 11.60 5.43 -4.52
N SER A 62 10.38 5.77 -4.11
CA SER A 62 9.86 5.47 -2.77
C SER A 62 9.93 3.96 -2.54
N LEU A 63 10.68 3.54 -1.52
CA LEU A 63 10.62 2.18 -1.02
C LEU A 63 9.17 1.86 -0.68
N ASN A 64 8.62 0.93 -1.43
CA ASN A 64 7.28 0.47 -1.20
C ASN A 64 7.27 -0.60 -0.12
N SER A 65 6.16 -0.60 0.60
CA SER A 65 5.84 -1.45 1.72
C SER A 65 5.78 -2.92 1.29
N ASP A 66 6.23 -3.81 2.17
CA ASP A 66 6.42 -5.23 1.89
C ASP A 66 5.06 -5.95 1.74
N LEU A 67 5.09 -7.17 1.22
CA LEU A 67 3.99 -8.11 1.36
C LEU A 67 3.93 -8.58 2.81
N VAL A 68 2.81 -8.35 3.49
CA VAL A 68 2.56 -8.94 4.80
C VAL A 68 1.90 -10.30 4.59
N VAL A 69 2.61 -11.37 4.94
CA VAL A 69 2.21 -12.75 4.64
C VAL A 69 1.73 -13.44 5.91
N ASN A 70 0.58 -14.11 5.84
CA ASN A 70 0.04 -14.89 6.96
C ASN A 70 0.97 -16.07 7.29
N GLN A 71 1.02 -16.48 8.57
CA GLN A 71 1.91 -17.53 9.08
C GLN A 71 1.74 -18.89 8.38
N ASN A 72 0.58 -19.14 7.76
CA ASN A 72 0.26 -20.39 7.07
C ASN A 72 0.70 -20.42 5.59
N VAL A 73 1.40 -19.39 5.11
CA VAL A 73 1.87 -19.27 3.73
C VAL A 73 3.40 -19.24 3.71
N ILE A 74 4.00 -20.11 2.91
CA ILE A 74 5.44 -20.14 2.67
C ILE A 74 5.75 -19.22 1.48
N ILE A 75 6.73 -18.33 1.65
CA ILE A 75 7.24 -17.49 0.55
C ILE A 75 8.37 -18.24 -0.14
N ASP A 76 8.23 -18.44 -1.44
CA ASP A 76 9.29 -18.90 -2.33
C ASP A 76 9.67 -17.75 -3.27
N ASN A 77 10.96 -17.59 -3.56
CA ASN A 77 11.46 -16.42 -4.30
C ASN A 77 12.08 -16.86 -5.63
N GLY A 78 11.86 -16.06 -6.66
CA GLY A 78 12.57 -16.17 -7.93
C GLY A 78 11.67 -15.92 -9.13
N ILE A 79 12.25 -15.26 -10.14
CA ILE A 79 11.65 -15.17 -11.46
C ILE A 79 11.69 -16.57 -12.09
N PRO A 80 10.59 -17.06 -12.68
CA PRO A 80 10.58 -18.35 -13.38
C PRO A 80 11.72 -18.39 -14.41
N GLN A 81 12.41 -19.52 -14.54
CA GLN A 81 13.57 -19.62 -15.43
C GLN A 81 13.19 -20.33 -16.74
N LYS A 82 13.94 -20.06 -17.82
CA LYS A 82 13.90 -20.81 -19.09
C LYS A 82 12.58 -20.69 -19.88
N CYS A 83 11.91 -19.54 -19.81
CA CYS A 83 10.74 -19.26 -20.62
C CYS A 83 10.71 -17.78 -21.06
N ASN A 84 9.84 -17.47 -22.01
CA ASN A 84 9.49 -16.09 -22.32
C ASN A 84 8.38 -15.64 -21.37
N PHE A 85 8.45 -14.39 -20.92
CA PHE A 85 7.51 -13.87 -19.93
C PHE A 85 6.49 -12.94 -20.56
N SER A 86 5.25 -13.07 -20.09
CA SER A 86 4.26 -12.00 -20.16
C SER A 86 4.07 -11.41 -18.76
N ALA A 87 4.12 -10.09 -18.69
CA ALA A 87 3.75 -9.35 -17.49
C ALA A 87 2.28 -8.97 -17.56
N ILE A 88 1.53 -9.29 -16.52
CA ILE A 88 0.14 -8.90 -16.38
C ILE A 88 0.01 -8.13 -15.07
N GLU A 89 -0.35 -6.86 -15.18
CA GLU A 89 -0.66 -6.05 -14.02
C GLU A 89 -1.98 -6.50 -13.39
N GLN A 90 -1.90 -6.88 -12.12
CA GLN A 90 -3.02 -7.16 -11.25
C GLN A 90 -3.38 -5.85 -10.55
N PHE A 91 -4.50 -5.28 -10.96
CA PHE A 91 -5.11 -4.12 -10.33
C PHE A 91 -6.24 -4.56 -9.42
N GLY A 92 -6.40 -3.85 -8.30
CA GLY A 92 -7.61 -3.91 -7.48
C GLY A 92 -7.40 -4.41 -6.04
N GLU A 93 -8.53 -4.51 -5.34
CA GLU A 93 -8.63 -4.80 -3.91
C GLU A 93 -8.17 -6.21 -3.54
N TYR A 94 -8.47 -7.20 -4.38
CA TYR A 94 -7.99 -8.55 -4.17
C TYR A 94 -7.81 -9.25 -5.49
N PHE A 95 -6.88 -10.19 -5.50
CA PHE A 95 -6.76 -11.16 -6.58
C PHE A 95 -6.42 -12.53 -6.00
N ASN A 96 -6.73 -13.55 -6.79
CA ASN A 96 -6.36 -14.90 -6.45
C ASN A 96 -5.01 -15.20 -7.08
N ALA A 97 -3.96 -15.19 -6.26
CA ALA A 97 -2.63 -15.60 -6.71
C ALA A 97 -2.61 -17.11 -6.95
N SER A 98 -2.07 -17.51 -8.09
CA SER A 98 -1.77 -18.91 -8.35
C SER A 98 -0.60 -19.35 -7.46
N THR A 99 -0.59 -20.65 -7.17
CA THR A 99 0.51 -21.33 -6.47
C THR A 99 1.43 -22.07 -7.46
N ASP A 100 1.20 -21.89 -8.77
CA ASP A 100 1.97 -22.52 -9.84
C ASP A 100 3.43 -22.04 -9.84
N ARG A 101 4.33 -22.93 -10.24
CA ARG A 101 5.77 -22.67 -10.26
C ARG A 101 6.20 -21.69 -11.35
N ASP A 102 5.47 -21.65 -12.45
CA ASP A 102 5.83 -20.85 -13.63
C ASP A 102 5.30 -19.41 -13.56
N ILE A 103 4.92 -18.97 -12.35
CA ILE A 103 4.37 -17.67 -12.06
C ILE A 103 5.06 -17.09 -10.83
N CYS A 104 5.35 -15.79 -10.86
CA CYS A 104 5.73 -15.02 -9.67
C CYS A 104 5.00 -13.68 -9.63
N TYR A 105 4.92 -13.09 -8.45
CA TYR A 105 4.23 -11.84 -8.18
C TYR A 105 5.16 -10.84 -7.48
N ASP A 106 5.22 -9.60 -7.97
CA ASP A 106 5.96 -8.53 -7.30
C ASP A 106 5.52 -7.14 -7.82
N ARG A 107 5.93 -6.06 -7.17
CA ARG A 107 5.70 -4.71 -7.67
C ARG A 107 6.86 -4.27 -8.57
N ILE A 108 6.55 -3.76 -9.75
CA ILE A 108 7.53 -2.99 -10.53
C ILE A 108 7.69 -1.63 -9.88
N ILE A 109 8.86 -1.37 -9.27
CA ILE A 109 9.12 -0.08 -8.61
C ILE A 109 9.51 1.01 -9.60
N THR A 110 10.10 0.64 -10.74
CA THR A 110 10.45 1.56 -11.82
C THR A 110 10.60 0.82 -13.14
N GLU A 111 10.34 1.53 -14.22
CA GLU A 111 10.67 1.12 -15.58
C GLU A 111 11.84 1.95 -16.09
N ILE A 112 12.88 1.31 -16.61
CA ILE A 112 14.02 1.98 -17.24
C ILE A 112 13.83 1.84 -18.74
N ASN A 113 13.56 2.96 -19.40
CA ASN A 113 13.43 3.04 -20.84
C ASN A 113 14.63 3.78 -21.40
N ASN A 114 15.57 3.04 -22.02
CA ASN A 114 16.80 3.59 -22.60
C ASN A 114 17.65 4.40 -21.61
N GLY A 115 17.78 3.89 -20.39
CA GLY A 115 18.51 4.56 -19.31
C GLY A 115 17.74 5.69 -18.62
N MET A 116 16.55 6.07 -19.11
CA MET A 116 15.67 7.00 -18.41
C MET A 116 14.77 6.26 -17.43
N ILE A 117 14.72 6.75 -16.19
CA ILE A 117 13.87 6.23 -15.13
C ILE A 117 12.44 6.76 -15.36
N ILE A 118 11.53 5.86 -15.69
CA ILE A 118 10.09 6.08 -15.72
C ILE A 118 9.51 5.58 -14.40
N ARG A 119 8.77 6.46 -13.70
CA ARG A 119 8.08 6.08 -12.46
C ARG A 119 6.93 5.14 -12.79
N SER A 120 6.91 3.99 -12.12
CA SER A 120 5.81 3.02 -12.22
C SER A 120 4.65 3.39 -11.31
N SER A 121 3.45 2.89 -11.61
CA SER A 121 2.30 3.04 -10.71
C SER A 121 2.52 2.20 -9.44
N ASN A 122 2.37 2.81 -8.27
CA ASN A 122 2.55 2.11 -6.98
C ASN A 122 1.32 1.28 -6.55
N LEU A 123 0.31 1.16 -7.42
CA LEU A 123 -0.99 0.57 -7.12
C LEU A 123 -1.17 -0.85 -7.65
N SER A 124 -0.32 -1.32 -8.56
CA SER A 124 -0.42 -2.65 -9.19
C SER A 124 0.60 -3.64 -8.61
N ILE A 125 0.20 -4.92 -8.60
CA ILE A 125 1.14 -6.05 -8.54
C ILE A 125 1.35 -6.54 -9.95
N THR A 126 2.58 -6.74 -10.36
CA THR A 126 2.92 -7.42 -11.60
C THR A 126 2.97 -8.92 -11.37
N MET A 127 2.20 -9.66 -12.15
CA MET A 127 2.34 -11.10 -12.30
C MET A 127 3.23 -11.37 -13.51
N LEU A 128 4.40 -11.98 -13.29
CA LEU A 128 5.22 -12.52 -14.37
C LEU A 128 4.87 -13.99 -14.55
N LYS A 129 4.49 -14.38 -15.77
CA LYS A 129 4.18 -15.77 -16.11
C LYS A 129 4.92 -16.22 -17.36
N CYS A 130 5.24 -17.51 -17.44
CA CYS A 130 5.73 -18.10 -18.68
C CYS A 130 4.64 -18.13 -19.77
N ASP A 131 5.00 -17.76 -20.99
CA ASP A 131 4.11 -17.84 -22.16
C ASP A 131 3.74 -19.30 -22.48
N GLY A 132 2.48 -19.52 -22.88
CA GLY A 132 1.96 -20.85 -23.21
C GLY A 132 1.54 -21.70 -22.00
N PHE A 133 1.69 -21.19 -20.77
CA PHE A 133 1.20 -21.87 -19.57
C PHE A 133 -0.28 -21.54 -19.31
N GLU A 134 -1.12 -22.59 -19.20
CA GLU A 134 -2.53 -22.48 -18.80
C GLU A 134 -2.68 -22.70 -17.29
N PHE A 135 -3.47 -21.84 -16.64
CA PHE A 135 -3.69 -21.88 -15.20
C PHE A 135 -4.32 -23.20 -14.74
N MET A 136 -3.61 -23.98 -13.93
CA MET A 136 -4.21 -25.07 -13.20
C MET A 136 -4.79 -24.54 -11.88
N SER A 137 -6.10 -24.32 -11.86
CA SER A 137 -6.88 -23.71 -10.76
C SER A 137 -6.88 -24.46 -9.40
N ARG A 138 -5.92 -25.33 -9.10
CA ARG A 138 -6.06 -26.29 -7.98
C ARG A 138 -5.93 -25.63 -6.61
N ASN A 139 -5.08 -24.61 -6.44
CA ASN A 139 -4.93 -23.87 -5.18
C ASN A 139 -4.69 -22.37 -5.45
N LYS A 140 -5.53 -21.53 -4.83
CA LYS A 140 -5.46 -20.07 -4.95
C LYS A 140 -5.20 -19.44 -3.58
N LEU A 141 -4.32 -18.46 -3.56
CA LEU A 141 -4.04 -17.61 -2.41
C LEU A 141 -4.83 -16.31 -2.55
N LYS A 142 -5.59 -15.94 -1.53
CA LYS A 142 -6.29 -14.65 -1.53
C LYS A 142 -5.32 -13.55 -1.12
N VAL A 143 -4.96 -12.71 -2.08
CA VAL A 143 -4.17 -11.50 -1.85
C VAL A 143 -5.11 -10.32 -1.71
N GLN A 144 -4.94 -9.50 -0.68
CA GLN A 144 -5.73 -8.28 -0.45
C GLN A 144 -4.83 -7.05 -0.41
N SER A 145 -5.20 -6.02 -1.14
CA SER A 145 -4.49 -4.76 -1.22
C SER A 145 -4.99 -3.78 -0.15
N ILE A 146 -4.07 -3.16 0.58
CA ILE A 146 -4.33 -2.04 1.50
C ILE A 146 -3.56 -0.84 0.96
N VAL A 147 -4.17 0.35 0.94
CA VAL A 147 -3.50 1.56 0.46
C VAL A 147 -3.00 2.36 1.67
N LYS A 148 -1.69 2.49 1.83
CA LYS A 148 -1.07 3.36 2.84
C LYS A 148 -0.91 4.79 2.32
N CYS A 149 -1.02 5.75 3.24
CA CYS A 149 -0.78 7.15 2.92
C CYS A 149 0.70 7.47 2.83
N CYS A 150 1.52 6.88 3.71
CA CYS A 150 2.95 7.08 3.75
C CYS A 150 3.74 5.84 3.29
N PRO A 151 4.96 6.04 2.76
CA PRO A 151 5.87 4.96 2.40
C PRO A 151 6.15 3.98 3.53
N ARG A 152 6.91 2.93 3.19
CA ARG A 152 7.41 1.95 4.14
C ARG A 152 8.13 2.62 5.31
N ASP A 153 7.95 2.06 6.52
CA ASP A 153 8.57 2.51 7.78
C ASP A 153 8.27 3.98 8.15
N GLN A 154 7.29 4.59 7.49
CA GLN A 154 6.80 5.93 7.77
C GLN A 154 5.33 5.90 8.14
N VAL A 155 4.94 6.90 8.92
CA VAL A 155 3.56 7.15 9.35
C VAL A 155 3.22 8.60 9.04
N TYR A 156 1.93 8.90 8.97
CA TYR A 156 1.45 10.22 8.59
C TYR A 156 1.37 11.15 9.79
N ASP A 157 1.95 12.34 9.70
CA ASP A 157 1.81 13.38 10.71
C ASP A 157 0.70 14.35 10.28
N SER A 158 -0.46 14.27 10.93
CA SER A 158 -1.62 15.13 10.60
C SER A 158 -1.40 16.60 10.96
N GLU A 159 -0.50 16.93 11.88
CA GLU A 159 -0.26 18.32 12.27
C GLU A 159 0.54 19.05 11.16
N TYR A 160 1.58 18.39 10.66
CA TYR A 160 2.49 18.97 9.66
C TYR A 160 2.26 18.48 8.24
N HIS A 161 1.32 17.56 8.02
CA HIS A 161 0.95 16.98 6.74
C HIS A 161 2.20 16.50 5.98
N LEU A 162 2.90 15.54 6.57
CA LEU A 162 4.09 14.91 6.00
C LEU A 162 4.27 13.50 6.55
N CYS A 163 5.08 12.70 5.87
CA CYS A 163 5.41 11.36 6.31
C CYS A 163 6.69 11.37 7.16
N ARG A 164 6.61 10.80 8.37
CA ARG A 164 7.76 10.68 9.29
C ARG A 164 8.16 9.23 9.47
N LYS A 165 9.46 8.98 9.62
CA LYS A 165 9.95 7.66 10.03
C LYS A 165 9.39 7.30 11.41
N SER A 166 8.88 6.08 11.54
CA SER A 166 8.45 5.52 12.82
C SER A 166 9.11 4.17 13.02
N HIS A 167 9.91 4.06 14.08
CA HIS A 167 10.59 2.80 14.43
C HIS A 167 9.67 1.80 15.13
N GLU A 168 8.52 2.27 15.64
CA GLU A 168 7.57 1.44 16.36
C GLU A 168 6.49 0.84 15.42
N PHE A 169 6.20 1.53 14.33
CA PHE A 169 5.15 1.13 13.40
C PHE A 169 5.57 -0.09 12.57
N LYS A 170 4.65 -1.05 12.45
CA LYS A 170 4.76 -2.19 11.53
C LYS A 170 3.45 -2.36 10.79
N GLU A 171 3.51 -2.77 9.52
CA GLU A 171 2.33 -2.91 8.65
C GLU A 171 1.29 -3.91 9.20
N GLU A 172 1.72 -4.91 9.98
CA GLU A 172 0.83 -5.82 10.71
C GLU A 172 -0.11 -5.11 11.68
N TRP A 173 0.27 -3.91 12.16
CA TRP A 173 -0.61 -3.09 12.98
C TRP A 173 -1.85 -2.65 12.20
N LEU A 174 -1.71 -2.22 10.93
CA LEU A 174 -2.85 -1.80 10.11
C LEU A 174 -3.84 -2.92 9.88
N ILE A 175 -3.33 -4.13 9.62
CA ILE A 175 -4.16 -5.33 9.42
C ILE A 175 -5.02 -5.61 10.65
N ARG A 176 -4.43 -5.48 11.85
CA ARG A 176 -5.14 -5.64 13.13
C ARG A 176 -6.18 -4.55 13.35
N GLN A 177 -5.84 -3.28 13.12
CA GLN A 177 -6.78 -2.17 13.31
C GLN A 177 -7.97 -2.24 12.34
N LEU A 178 -7.72 -2.60 11.08
CA LEU A 178 -8.77 -2.80 10.07
C LEU A 178 -9.52 -4.13 10.23
N ARG A 179 -9.18 -4.95 11.23
CA ARG A 179 -9.81 -6.25 11.56
C ARG A 179 -9.87 -7.21 10.37
N LEU A 180 -8.80 -7.25 9.58
CA LEU A 180 -8.72 -8.07 8.38
C LEU A 180 -8.27 -9.50 8.73
N ASN A 181 -9.22 -10.44 8.76
CA ASN A 181 -8.94 -11.83 9.20
C ASN A 181 -9.00 -12.89 8.08
N ILE A 182 -9.19 -12.50 6.82
CA ILE A 182 -9.64 -13.44 5.77
C ILE A 182 -8.59 -13.68 4.67
N SER A 183 -7.55 -12.85 4.58
CA SER A 183 -6.61 -12.90 3.45
C SER A 183 -5.34 -13.67 3.79
N ASP A 184 -4.83 -14.42 2.82
CA ASP A 184 -3.59 -15.18 2.96
C ASP A 184 -2.38 -14.23 2.91
N ILE A 185 -2.50 -13.14 2.15
CA ILE A 185 -1.44 -12.15 1.91
C ILE A 185 -2.06 -10.76 1.84
N PHE A 186 -1.38 -9.77 2.43
CA PHE A 186 -1.70 -8.37 2.29
C PHE A 186 -0.61 -7.66 1.51
N PHE A 187 -1.02 -6.97 0.45
CA PHE A 187 -0.15 -6.10 -0.33
C PHE A 187 -0.40 -4.66 0.07
N ILE A 188 0.63 -3.98 0.54
CA ILE A 188 0.50 -2.60 0.97
C ILE A 188 0.88 -1.68 -0.19
N ALA A 189 -0.11 -1.24 -0.95
CA ALA A 189 0.04 -0.20 -1.96
C ALA A 189 0.32 1.15 -1.30
N ASN A 190 1.06 2.01 -1.99
CA ASN A 190 1.25 3.39 -1.58
C ASN A 190 0.59 4.28 -2.62
N MET A 191 0.09 5.44 -2.15
CA MET A 191 -0.48 6.53 -2.97
C MET A 191 -2.01 6.51 -3.04
N MET A 192 -2.59 7.64 -2.65
CA MET A 192 -3.96 8.04 -2.97
C MET A 192 -3.87 9.17 -3.98
N ASN A 193 -4.61 9.06 -5.09
CA ASN A 193 -4.63 10.09 -6.13
C ASN A 193 -6.03 10.67 -6.22
N CYS A 194 -6.20 11.86 -5.66
CA CYS A 194 -7.41 12.64 -5.85
C CYS A 194 -7.39 13.29 -7.24
N SER A 195 -8.55 13.34 -7.87
CA SER A 195 -8.77 14.08 -9.11
C SER A 195 -8.51 15.57 -8.89
N ARG A 196 -8.25 16.32 -9.97
CA ARG A 196 -7.89 17.75 -9.89
C ARG A 196 -8.96 18.63 -9.21
N ASP A 197 -10.21 18.18 -9.25
CA ASP A 197 -11.39 18.82 -8.67
C ASP A 197 -11.75 18.26 -7.29
N GLU A 198 -11.04 17.24 -6.81
CA GLU A 198 -11.23 16.63 -5.49
C GLU A 198 -10.23 17.20 -4.47
N TYR A 199 -10.66 17.16 -3.21
CA TYR A 199 -9.90 17.45 -2.00
C TYR A 199 -9.58 16.13 -1.30
N SER A 200 -8.47 16.09 -0.56
CA SER A 200 -8.13 14.97 0.32
C SER A 200 -8.53 15.37 1.73
N VAL A 201 -9.50 14.68 2.33
CA VAL A 201 -9.95 14.91 3.70
C VAL A 201 -9.41 13.87 4.67
N GLU A 202 -8.93 14.31 5.83
CA GLU A 202 -8.49 13.47 6.94
C GLU A 202 -9.65 13.00 7.82
N ILE A 203 -9.72 11.69 8.02
CA ILE A 203 -10.77 11.02 8.77
C ILE A 203 -10.11 10.33 9.95
N LYS A 204 -10.28 10.90 11.14
CA LYS A 204 -9.61 10.48 12.36
C LYS A 204 -10.45 9.47 13.15
N GLU A 205 -9.79 8.41 13.61
CA GLU A 205 -10.38 7.45 14.54
C GLU A 205 -10.70 8.12 15.89
N GLY A 206 -11.94 7.92 16.35
CA GLY A 206 -12.49 8.58 17.53
C GLY A 206 -13.46 9.72 17.20
N ILE A 207 -13.47 10.22 15.96
CA ILE A 207 -14.59 11.00 15.40
C ILE A 207 -15.39 10.09 14.46
N TYR A 208 -14.66 9.23 13.75
CA TYR A 208 -15.20 8.23 12.85
C TYR A 208 -14.74 6.83 13.26
N ARG A 209 -15.50 5.84 12.82
CA ARG A 209 -15.14 4.43 12.80
C ARG A 209 -14.77 4.05 11.38
N LEU A 210 -13.56 3.50 11.23
CA LEU A 210 -13.00 3.08 9.96
C LEU A 210 -13.05 1.56 9.87
N ALA A 211 -13.60 1.04 8.76
CA ALA A 211 -13.59 -0.38 8.49
C ALA A 211 -13.41 -0.62 6.99
N LEU A 212 -12.69 -1.68 6.63
CA LEU A 212 -12.60 -2.07 5.23
C LEU A 212 -13.71 -3.08 4.93
N ILE A 213 -14.66 -2.71 4.07
CA ILE A 213 -15.71 -3.61 3.58
C ILE A 213 -15.52 -3.83 2.09
N LYS A 214 -14.99 -5.00 1.73
CA LYS A 214 -14.62 -5.31 0.35
C LYS A 214 -13.72 -4.17 -0.18
N ARG A 215 -14.09 -3.58 -1.33
CA ARG A 215 -13.36 -2.55 -2.08
C ARG A 215 -13.43 -1.16 -1.48
N ALA A 216 -14.24 -0.96 -0.46
CA ALA A 216 -14.54 0.37 0.05
C ALA A 216 -14.05 0.53 1.47
N LEU A 217 -13.43 1.69 1.72
CA LEU A 217 -13.30 2.17 3.07
C LEU A 217 -14.68 2.62 3.52
N ARG A 218 -15.25 1.89 4.49
CA ARG A 218 -16.45 2.29 5.20
C ARG A 218 -16.05 3.25 6.30
N ILE A 219 -16.69 4.40 6.31
CA ILE A 219 -16.51 5.46 7.28
C ILE A 219 -17.87 5.68 7.90
N THR A 220 -17.94 5.55 9.21
CA THR A 220 -19.17 5.77 9.96
C THR A 220 -18.88 6.81 11.03
N THR A 221 -19.73 7.82 11.20
CA THR A 221 -19.58 8.74 12.35
C THR A 221 -19.63 7.96 13.65
N GLU A 222 -18.99 8.45 14.71
CA GLU A 222 -18.92 7.70 15.98
C GLU A 222 -20.30 7.33 16.54
N ASN A 223 -21.28 8.22 16.35
CA ASN A 223 -22.68 8.04 16.75
C ASN A 223 -23.45 7.08 15.83
N GLY A 224 -22.95 6.82 14.62
CA GLY A 224 -23.59 5.95 13.63
C GLY A 224 -24.59 6.63 12.71
N ASP A 225 -24.73 7.96 12.79
CA ASP A 225 -25.75 8.73 12.06
C ASP A 225 -25.45 8.80 10.56
N ASP A 226 -24.18 8.90 10.19
CA ASP A 226 -23.74 9.02 8.80
C ASP A 226 -22.78 7.90 8.42
N GLU A 227 -22.92 7.42 7.18
CA GLU A 227 -22.14 6.31 6.66
C GLU A 227 -21.73 6.54 5.20
N TYR A 228 -20.43 6.44 4.93
CA TYR A 228 -19.83 6.68 3.63
C TYR A 228 -19.02 5.47 3.19
N TYR A 229 -19.00 5.25 1.88
CA TYR A 229 -18.24 4.17 1.24
C TYR A 229 -17.32 4.73 0.17
N ILE A 230 -16.04 4.84 0.50
CA ILE A 230 -15.04 5.41 -0.41
C ILE A 230 -14.41 4.30 -1.23
N LYS A 231 -14.49 4.41 -2.56
CA LYS A 231 -13.97 3.39 -3.49
C LYS A 231 -12.45 3.31 -3.44
N TRP A 232 -11.93 2.10 -3.67
CA TRP A 232 -10.49 1.85 -3.83
C TRP A 232 -9.82 2.83 -4.80
N GLY A 233 -8.63 3.31 -4.43
CA GLY A 233 -7.88 4.34 -5.16
C GLY A 233 -8.17 5.77 -4.71
N SER A 234 -9.35 6.02 -4.11
CA SER A 234 -9.77 7.32 -3.58
C SER A 234 -9.62 7.42 -2.05
N TRP A 235 -8.88 6.50 -1.44
CA TRP A 235 -8.55 6.55 -0.02
C TRP A 235 -7.17 5.94 0.24
N CYS A 236 -6.56 6.35 1.36
CA CYS A 236 -5.44 5.66 1.99
C CYS A 236 -5.62 5.66 3.51
N VAL A 237 -4.93 4.77 4.21
CA VAL A 237 -4.91 4.69 5.68
C VAL A 237 -3.49 4.74 6.22
N ASP A 238 -3.33 5.24 7.43
CA ASP A 238 -2.05 5.15 8.15
C ASP A 238 -2.26 5.23 9.65
N GLN A 239 -1.17 5.04 10.40
CA GLN A 239 -1.12 5.50 11.78
C GLN A 239 -0.86 7.01 11.79
N ASP A 240 -1.58 7.76 12.61
CA ASP A 240 -1.25 9.15 12.89
C ASP A 240 -0.02 9.23 13.83
N TYR A 241 0.96 10.08 13.49
CA TYR A 241 2.23 10.20 14.20
C TYR A 241 2.04 10.61 15.67
N MET A 242 1.13 11.54 15.94
CA MET A 242 0.94 12.13 17.26
C MET A 242 0.03 11.27 18.14
N SER A 243 -1.16 10.94 17.64
CA SER A 243 -2.17 10.19 18.42
C SER A 243 -1.93 8.69 18.43
N ARG A 244 -1.10 8.17 17.50
CA ARG A 244 -0.86 6.73 17.27
C ARG A 244 -2.13 5.93 16.93
N ARG A 245 -3.22 6.63 16.57
CA ARG A 245 -4.51 6.03 16.18
C ARG A 245 -4.60 5.86 14.67
N LEU A 246 -5.60 5.11 14.22
CA LEU A 246 -5.85 4.95 12.79
C LEU A 246 -6.36 6.28 12.21
N LEU A 247 -5.84 6.64 11.05
CA LEU A 247 -6.28 7.77 10.26
C LEU A 247 -6.49 7.29 8.83
N ALA A 248 -7.53 7.81 8.18
CA ALA A 248 -7.69 7.67 6.75
C ALA A 248 -7.61 9.03 6.07
N ARG A 249 -7.17 9.05 4.82
CA ARG A 249 -7.36 10.19 3.93
C ARG A 249 -8.24 9.76 2.79
N VAL A 250 -9.17 10.61 2.39
CA VAL A 250 -10.19 10.27 1.39
C VAL A 250 -10.37 11.39 0.38
N CYS A 251 -10.55 11.04 -0.89
CA CYS A 251 -10.85 12.02 -1.92
C CYS A 251 -12.35 12.34 -1.92
N THR A 252 -12.70 13.62 -1.84
CA THR A 252 -14.08 14.11 -1.96
C THR A 252 -14.12 15.43 -2.72
N ARG A 253 -15.25 15.74 -3.36
CA ARG A 253 -15.50 17.08 -3.92
C ARG A 253 -16.14 18.03 -2.92
N ASP A 254 -16.68 17.49 -1.83
CA ASP A 254 -17.40 18.23 -0.80
C ASP A 254 -16.87 17.87 0.58
N CYS A 255 -16.08 18.78 1.17
CA CYS A 255 -15.52 18.58 2.51
C CYS A 255 -16.59 18.70 3.60
N PHE A 256 -17.73 19.35 3.32
CA PHE A 256 -18.82 19.48 4.29
C PHE A 256 -19.45 18.14 4.64
N GLU A 257 -19.42 17.16 3.73
CA GLU A 257 -19.85 15.78 3.99
C GLU A 257 -19.11 15.16 5.18
N PHE A 258 -17.86 15.57 5.42
CA PHE A 258 -17.03 15.07 6.51
C PHE A 258 -16.81 16.13 7.59
N ASN A 259 -17.69 17.13 7.69
CA ASN A 259 -17.55 18.24 8.62
C ASN A 259 -16.17 18.95 8.53
N ALA A 260 -15.54 18.94 7.36
CA ALA A 260 -14.20 19.45 7.14
C ALA A 260 -14.19 20.77 6.35
N TYR A 261 -13.10 21.54 6.48
CA TYR A 261 -12.88 22.75 5.69
C TYR A 261 -12.07 22.44 4.43
N CYS A 262 -12.57 22.82 3.26
CA CYS A 262 -11.81 22.68 2.02
C CYS A 262 -10.70 23.74 1.90
N MET A 263 -9.46 23.30 1.69
CA MET A 263 -8.33 24.19 1.38
C MET A 263 -7.47 23.58 0.26
N ARG A 264 -6.89 24.44 -0.59
CA ARG A 264 -5.95 24.01 -1.63
C ARG A 264 -4.54 24.49 -1.30
N LYS A 265 -3.59 23.56 -1.27
CA LYS A 265 -2.16 23.86 -1.22
C LYS A 265 -1.60 23.90 -2.64
N CYS A 266 -0.71 24.84 -2.91
CA CYS A 266 -0.06 24.97 -4.23
C CYS A 266 1.03 23.91 -4.47
N CYS A 267 1.56 23.32 -3.40
CA CYS A 267 2.56 22.26 -3.46
C CYS A 267 2.05 20.96 -2.84
N PRO A 268 2.59 19.81 -3.26
CA PRO A 268 2.34 18.53 -2.60
C PRO A 268 2.57 18.56 -1.08
N ILE A 269 2.06 17.52 -0.43
CA ILE A 269 2.26 17.26 1.00
C ILE A 269 3.75 17.00 1.27
N GLY A 270 4.28 17.54 2.36
CA GLY A 270 5.73 17.53 2.66
C GLY A 270 6.60 18.49 1.84
N GLU A 271 6.04 19.21 0.86
CA GLU A 271 6.77 20.18 0.03
C GLU A 271 6.33 21.62 0.30
N HIS A 272 7.23 22.57 0.08
CA HIS A 272 6.93 24.00 0.15
C HIS A 272 7.32 24.69 -1.16
N ILE A 273 6.72 25.86 -1.40
CA ILE A 273 7.11 26.70 -2.52
C ILE A 273 8.52 27.23 -2.23
N SER A 274 9.48 26.85 -3.07
CA SER A 274 10.79 27.48 -3.14
C SER A 274 10.88 28.34 -4.40
N ARG A 275 11.58 29.47 -4.26
CA ARG A 275 11.79 30.43 -5.33
C ARG A 275 13.23 30.33 -5.79
N TYR A 276 13.45 29.80 -6.99
CA TYR A 276 14.79 29.73 -7.59
C TYR A 276 15.19 31.05 -8.24
N ASP A 277 14.21 31.82 -8.73
CA ASP A 277 14.35 33.20 -9.25
C ASP A 277 12.99 33.94 -9.16
N THR A 278 12.98 35.25 -9.40
CA THR A 278 11.84 36.17 -9.47
C THR A 278 10.66 35.68 -10.32
N ARG A 279 10.82 34.72 -11.24
CA ARG A 279 9.79 34.28 -12.20
C ARG A 279 9.37 32.81 -12.13
N SER A 280 10.03 31.96 -11.34
CA SER A 280 9.70 30.53 -11.25
C SER A 280 9.52 30.07 -9.81
N PHE A 281 8.43 29.33 -9.60
CA PHE A 281 8.12 28.65 -8.35
C PHE A 281 8.26 27.15 -8.59
N SER A 282 8.96 26.48 -7.69
CA SER A 282 9.07 25.02 -7.66
C SER A 282 8.66 24.52 -6.29
N CYS A 283 8.06 23.33 -6.23
CA CYS A 283 7.84 22.66 -4.96
C CYS A 283 9.11 21.89 -4.60
N THR A 284 9.61 22.12 -3.38
CA THR A 284 10.80 21.46 -2.85
C THR A 284 10.46 20.78 -1.55
N GLN A 285 11.02 19.59 -1.36
CA GLN A 285 10.88 18.88 -0.08
C GLN A 285 11.48 19.70 1.05
N ASN A 286 10.87 19.63 2.22
CA ASN A 286 11.39 20.27 3.40
C ASN A 286 12.64 19.55 3.89
N SER A 287 13.80 20.21 3.80
CA SER A 287 15.08 19.68 4.27
C SER A 287 15.40 20.08 5.72
N ASP A 288 14.66 21.03 6.29
CA ASP A 288 14.84 21.52 7.66
C ASP A 288 13.58 21.28 8.48
N ASP A 289 13.64 20.30 9.37
CA ASP A 289 12.56 19.95 10.32
C ASP A 289 12.22 21.09 11.30
N ARG A 290 13.00 22.18 11.33
CA ARG A 290 12.70 23.37 12.15
C ARG A 290 11.65 24.29 11.54
N PHE A 291 11.43 24.21 10.23
CA PHE A 291 10.50 25.09 9.50
C PHE A 291 9.41 24.28 8.81
N LEU A 292 8.61 23.57 9.60
CA LEU A 292 7.48 22.83 9.08
C LEU A 292 6.26 23.73 8.91
N PHE A 293 5.52 23.50 7.82
CA PHE A 293 4.27 24.20 7.60
C PHE A 293 3.23 23.68 8.60
N ASN A 294 3.03 24.43 9.69
CA ASN A 294 2.01 24.16 10.69
C ASN A 294 0.68 24.72 10.19
N LEU A 295 -0.28 23.84 10.01
CA LEU A 295 -1.55 24.21 9.41
C LEU A 295 -2.58 24.69 10.44
N SER A 296 -2.36 24.40 11.72
CA SER A 296 -3.15 24.91 12.84
C SER A 296 -3.21 26.44 12.85
N SER A 297 -2.19 27.14 12.36
CA SER A 297 -2.22 28.61 12.26
C SER A 297 -3.34 29.15 11.36
N TYR A 298 -3.83 28.36 10.41
CA TYR A 298 -4.92 28.72 9.51
C TYR A 298 -6.30 28.23 9.99
N ILE A 299 -6.39 27.08 10.67
CA ILE A 299 -7.68 26.56 11.18
C ILE A 299 -8.06 27.16 12.53
N GLU A 300 -7.11 27.40 13.43
CA GLU A 300 -7.38 27.82 14.81
C GLU A 300 -8.37 29.00 14.89
N PRO A 301 -8.25 30.05 14.06
CA PRO A 301 -9.23 31.14 14.03
C PRO A 301 -10.65 30.69 13.60
N LEU A 302 -10.77 29.67 12.77
CA LEU A 302 -12.04 29.09 12.31
C LEU A 302 -12.67 28.20 13.40
N ARG A 303 -11.87 27.33 14.03
CA ARG A 303 -12.28 26.49 15.19
C ARG A 303 -12.87 27.35 16.31
N ARG A 304 -12.18 28.43 16.69
CA ARG A 304 -12.64 29.36 17.75
C ARG A 304 -13.98 30.03 17.44
N LYS A 305 -14.34 30.19 16.16
CA LYS A 305 -15.60 30.84 15.75
C LYS A 305 -16.78 29.88 15.62
N LYS A 306 -16.55 28.59 15.36
CA LYS A 306 -17.62 27.62 15.05
C LYS A 306 -17.66 26.39 15.98
N GLY A 307 -16.76 26.30 16.96
CA GLY A 307 -16.65 25.15 17.87
C GLY A 307 -15.83 24.00 17.28
N ASP A 308 -15.68 22.92 18.04
CA ASP A 308 -15.06 21.66 17.58
C ASP A 308 -15.98 20.96 16.58
N ILE A 309 -16.00 21.49 15.37
CA ILE A 309 -16.36 20.74 14.18
C ILE A 309 -15.15 19.84 13.90
N GLY A 310 -15.36 18.52 13.79
CA GLY A 310 -14.30 17.52 13.62
C GLY A 310 -13.26 17.97 12.61
N GLY A 311 -12.06 18.32 13.08
CA GLY A 311 -10.99 18.83 12.22
C GLY A 311 -10.09 17.72 11.74
N GLU A 312 -9.70 17.72 10.48
CA GLU A 312 -8.55 18.38 9.84
C GLU A 312 -8.58 17.95 8.34
N TYR A 313 -7.86 18.67 7.49
CA TYR A 313 -8.14 18.96 6.07
C TYR A 313 -8.45 17.82 5.14
#